data_AF-A0A6P0KCW8-F1
#
_entry.id   AF-A0A6P0KCW8-F1
#
_cell.length_a   1.000
_cell.length_b   1.000
_cell.length_c   1.000
_cell.angle_alpha   90.00
_cell.angle_beta   90.00
_cell.angle_gamma   90.00
#
_symmetry.space_group_name_H-M   'P 1'
#
loop_
_entity.id
_entity.type
_entity.pdbx_description
1 polymer ?
#
loop_
_entity_poly.entity_id
_entity_poly.type
_entity_poly.pdbx_seq_one_letter_code
_entity_poly.pdbx_strand_id
1 'polypeptide(L)' 'MNQDYIAEQINRIESHYQGNQQLVENSCWRIASNADLFDKQLNPDGTLTPTQQQQVDEFIDNFKASRGHNQSQS' A
#
# COMPACT_ATOMS: atom_id res chain seq x y z
N MET A 1 4.50 11.38 3.76
CA MET A 1 3.79 10.10 3.96
C MET A 1 2.83 10.18 5.13
N ASN A 2 1.54 9.91 4.91
CA ASN A 2 0.52 9.81 5.95
C ASN A 2 0.33 8.33 6.34
N GLN A 3 0.83 7.95 7.51
CA GLN A 3 0.82 6.56 7.97
C GLN A 3 -0.59 6.03 8.26
N ASP A 4 -1.51 6.87 8.72
CA ASP A 4 -2.88 6.44 9.04
C ASP A 4 -3.67 6.19 7.76
N TYR A 5 -3.47 7.03 6.74
CA TYR A 5 -4.02 6.79 5.41
C TYR A 5 -3.52 5.48 4.80
N ILE A 6 -2.22 5.19 4.93
CA ILE A 6 -1.63 3.94 4.42
C ILE A 6 -2.20 2.72 5.16
N ALA A 7 -2.31 2.76 6.50
CA ALA A 7 -2.96 1.68 7.24
C ALA A 7 -4.41 1.48 6.83
N GLU A 8 -5.15 2.56 6.59
CA GLU A 8 -6.53 2.45 6.12
C GLU A 8 -6.60 1.74 4.76
N GLN A 9 -5.71 2.08 3.81
CA GLN A 9 -5.66 1.40 2.52
C GLN A 9 -5.27 -0.09 2.66
N ILE A 10 -4.31 -0.41 3.53
CA ILE A 10 -3.93 -1.81 3.82
C ILE A 10 -5.12 -2.58 4.41
N ASN A 11 -5.82 -2.00 5.39
CA ASN A 11 -7.00 -2.63 5.99
C ASN A 11 -8.12 -2.86 4.96
N ARG A 12 -8.29 -1.95 4.00
CA ARG A 12 -9.25 -2.12 2.89
C ARG A 12 -8.87 -3.29 1.98
N ILE A 13 -7.59 -3.41 1.61
CA ILE A 13 -7.07 -4.53 0.82
C ILE A 13 -7.35 -5.86 1.54
N GLU A 14 -6.98 -5.97 2.81
CA GLU A 14 -7.02 -7.23 3.56
C GLU A 14 -8.43 -7.63 3.99
N SER A 15 -9.29 -6.68 4.36
CA SER A 15 -10.58 -6.95 4.99
C SER A 15 -11.79 -6.75 4.07
N HIS A 16 -11.69 -5.85 3.08
CA HIS A 16 -12.86 -5.40 2.31
C HIS A 16 -12.79 -5.73 0.82
N TYR A 17 -11.59 -5.85 0.25
CA TYR A 17 -11.39 -6.02 -1.19
C TYR A 17 -10.93 -7.42 -1.60
N GLN A 18 -11.00 -8.40 -0.69
CA GLN A 18 -10.69 -9.80 -1.03
C GLN A 18 -11.54 -10.27 -2.23
N GLY A 19 -10.85 -10.67 -3.30
CA GLY A 19 -11.49 -11.11 -4.55
C GLY A 19 -11.83 -9.99 -5.55
N ASN A 20 -11.61 -8.71 -5.21
CA ASN A 20 -11.78 -7.59 -6.14
C ASN A 20 -10.44 -6.95 -6.51
N GLN A 21 -9.82 -7.49 -7.57
CA GLN A 21 -8.49 -7.10 -8.02
C GLN A 21 -8.36 -5.59 -8.35
N GLN A 22 -9.38 -4.98 -8.98
CA GLN A 22 -9.33 -3.55 -9.31
C GLN A 22 -9.29 -2.66 -8.08
N LEU A 23 -10.01 -3.01 -7.01
CA LEU A 23 -10.00 -2.24 -5.76
C LEU A 23 -8.68 -2.42 -4.99
N VAL A 24 -8.09 -3.61 -5.06
CA VAL A 24 -6.76 -3.88 -4.51
C VAL A 24 -5.71 -3.04 -5.24
N GLU A 25 -5.66 -3.09 -6.58
CA GLU A 25 -4.71 -2.33 -7.40
C GLU A 25 -4.85 -0.81 -7.16
N ASN A 26 -6.08 -0.29 -7.09
CA ASN A 26 -6.32 1.12 -6.78
C ASN A 26 -5.77 1.52 -5.40
N SER A 27 -5.92 0.65 -4.40
CA SER A 27 -5.41 0.89 -3.05
C SER A 27 -3.88 0.85 -3.03
N CYS A 28 -3.26 -0.08 -3.74
CA CYS A 28 -1.81 -0.15 -3.92
C CYS A 28 -1.26 1.12 -4.59
N TRP A 29 -1.95 1.62 -5.63
CA TRP A 29 -1.59 2.88 -6.27
C TRP A 29 -1.66 4.07 -5.31
N ARG A 30 -2.71 4.15 -4.48
CA ARG A 30 -2.87 5.20 -3.46
C ARG A 30 -1.76 5.15 -2.40
N ILE A 31 -1.36 3.94 -1.99
CA ILE A 31 -0.24 3.74 -1.07
C ILE A 31 1.05 4.25 -1.71
N ALA A 32 1.35 3.82 -2.93
CA ALA A 32 2.54 4.25 -3.68
C ALA A 32 2.63 5.79 -3.81
N SER A 33 1.50 6.42 -4.16
CA SER A 33 1.41 7.87 -4.31
C SER A 33 1.59 8.60 -2.97
N ASN A 34 1.02 8.08 -1.88
CA ASN A 34 1.11 8.73 -0.58
C ASN A 34 2.48 8.56 0.10
N ALA A 35 3.12 7.42 -0.14
CA ALA A 35 4.46 7.10 0.36
C ALA A 35 5.58 7.63 -0.55
N ASP A 36 5.25 8.20 -1.71
CA ASP A 36 6.22 8.73 -2.69
C ASP A 36 7.28 7.67 -3.07
N LEU A 37 6.82 6.43 -3.33
CA LEU A 37 7.72 5.28 -3.51
C LEU A 37 8.54 5.32 -4.81
N PHE A 38 8.14 6.13 -5.79
CA PHE A 38 8.74 6.13 -7.11
C PHE A 38 9.04 7.55 -7.56
N ASP A 39 10.29 7.80 -7.96
CA ASP A 39 10.72 9.09 -8.54
C ASP A 39 10.03 9.42 -9.88
N LYS A 40 9.44 8.42 -10.53
CA LYS A 40 8.67 8.57 -11.77
C LYS A 40 7.20 8.74 -11.46
N GLN A 41 6.53 9.58 -12.25
CA GLN A 41 5.09 9.75 -12.18
C GLN A 41 4.38 8.38 -12.33
N LEU A 42 3.61 8.03 -11.32
CA LEU A 42 2.66 6.92 -11.37
C LEU A 42 1.71 7.07 -12.56
N ASN A 43 1.21 5.96 -13.08
CA ASN A 43 0.25 6.02 -14.17
C ASN A 43 -1.01 6.79 -13.69
N PRO A 44 -1.49 7.79 -14.45
CA PRO A 44 -2.62 8.63 -14.03
C PRO A 44 -3.96 7.88 -14.02
N ASP A 45 -4.01 6.69 -14.62
CA ASP A 45 -5.18 5.81 -14.63
C ASP A 45 -5.35 4.98 -13.35
N GLY A 46 -4.46 5.14 -12.37
CA GLY A 46 -4.52 4.41 -11.10
C GLY A 46 -3.97 2.99 -11.16
N THR A 47 -3.22 2.64 -12.21
CA THR A 47 -2.60 1.31 -12.37
C THR A 47 -1.12 1.31 -11.97
N LEU A 48 -0.62 0.13 -11.60
CA LEU A 48 0.79 -0.13 -11.34
C LEU A 48 1.31 -1.12 -12.37
N THR A 49 2.55 -0.94 -12.82
CA THR A 49 3.26 -2.00 -13.53
C THR A 49 3.54 -3.17 -12.58
N PRO A 50 3.77 -4.40 -13.07
CA PRO A 50 4.07 -5.54 -12.21
C PRO A 50 5.26 -5.31 -11.26
N THR A 51 6.31 -4.62 -11.73
CA THR A 51 7.47 -4.26 -10.90
C THR A 51 7.10 -3.28 -9.78
N GLN A 52 6.30 -2.26 -10.09
CA GLN A 52 5.82 -1.32 -9.07
C GLN A 52 4.90 -1.99 -8.07
N GLN A 53 4.03 -2.90 -8.52
CA GLN A 53 3.17 -3.66 -7.62
C GLN A 53 4.00 -4.44 -6.60
N GLN A 54 5.03 -5.16 -7.06
CA GLN A 54 5.93 -5.88 -6.16
C GLN A 54 6.61 -4.95 -5.14
N GLN A 55 7.06 -3.77 -5.55
CA GLN A 55 7.68 -2.79 -4.65
C GLN A 55 6.69 -2.22 -3.62
N VAL A 56 5.42 -2.06 -4.01
CA VAL A 56 4.34 -1.67 -3.08
C VAL A 56 4.06 -2.80 -2.08
N ASP A 57 4.03 -4.05 -2.54
CA ASP A 57 3.81 -5.21 -1.67
C ASP A 57 4.94 -5.32 -0.62
N GLU A 58 6.19 -5.20 -1.04
CA GLU A 58 7.37 -5.17 -0.15
C GLU A 58 7.30 -4.00 0.85
N PHE A 59 6.82 -2.82 0.41
CA PHE A 59 6.60 -1.68 1.29
C PHE A 59 5.51 -1.98 2.33
N ILE A 60 4.38 -2.57 1.93
CA ILE A 60 3.27 -2.92 2.82
C ILE A 60 3.74 -3.91 3.90
N ASP A 61 4.52 -4.93 3.52
CA ASP A 61 5.04 -5.92 4.46
C ASP A 61 5.97 -5.28 5.50
N ASN A 62 6.90 -4.43 5.06
CA ASN A 62 7.80 -3.69 5.95
C ASN A 62 7.03 -2.71 6.86
N PHE A 63 6.01 -2.03 6.32
CA PHE A 63 5.16 -1.13 7.06
C PHE A 63 4.42 -1.85 8.19
N LYS A 64 3.80 -3.01 7.89
CA LYS A 64 3.13 -3.87 8.88
C LYS A 64 4.09 -4.37 9.94
N ALA A 65 5.28 -4.84 9.55
CA ALA A 65 6.29 -5.31 10.50
C ALA A 65 6.73 -4.21 11.48
N SER A 66 6.92 -2.97 10.99
CA SER A 66 7.31 -1.83 11.83
C SER A 66 6.23 -1.40 12.83
N ARG A 67 4.95 -1.57 12.48
CA ARG A 67 3.81 -1.27 13.37
C ARG A 67 3.53 -2.40 14.37
N GLY A 68 3.66 -3.67 13.96
CA GLY A 68 3.54 -4.82 14.86
C GLY A 68 4.62 -4.81 15.97
N HIS A 69 5.82 -4.32 15.65
CA HIS A 69 6.89 -4.15 16.64
C HIS A 69 6.54 -3.10 17.72
N ASN A 70 5.77 -2.06 17.38
CA ASN A 70 5.36 -1.01 18.32
C ASN A 70 4.21 -1.42 19.25
N GLN A 71 3.44 -2.47 18.93
CA GLN A 71 2.38 -2.98 19.82
C GLN A 71 2.89 -3.97 20.88
N SER A 72 4.17 -4.37 20.81
CA SER A 72 4.78 -5.31 21.75
C SER A 72 5.58 -4.62 22.88
N GLN A 73 5.49 -3.29 23.02
CA GLN A 73 6.25 -2.52 24.01
C GLN A 73 5.39 -1.60 24.92
N SER A 74 4.09 -1.87 25.05
CA SER A 74 3.20 -1.14 25.97
C SER A 74 2.51 -2.05 26.96
#